data_AF-A0A2M7K1N5-F1
#
_entry.id   AF-A0A2M7K1N5-F1
#
_cell.length_a   1.000
_cell.length_b   1.000
_cell.length_c   1.000
_cell.angle_alpha   90.00
_cell.angle_beta   90.00
_cell.angle_gamma   90.00
#
_symmetry.space_group_name_H-M   'P 1'
#
loop_
_entity.id
_entity.type
_entity.pdbx_description
1 polymer ?
#
loop_
_entity_poly.entity_id
_entity_poly.type
_entity_poly.pdbx_seq_one_letter_code
_entity_poly.pdbx_strand_id
1 'polypeptide(L)'
;MNAKSINKLQLDNLFPEFDQLQKIYGDPGLNAIYGAGCTLEPNLMMIFMNPTGRNIASNPNWAGLRAPWLGTKNIWKILHKLDLIDDTLFNRIDRIESECWTEVLSEELYNTLAQKYIYILQI
;
A
#
# COMPACT_ATOMS: atom_id res chain seq x y z
N MET A 1 14.60 -21.88 8.47
CA MET A 1 13.35 -21.20 8.06
C MET A 1 13.37 -21.14 6.54
N ASN A 2 12.42 -21.79 5.86
CA ASN A 2 12.30 -21.69 4.40
C ASN A 2 11.87 -20.26 4.06
N ALA A 3 12.55 -19.62 3.11
CA ALA A 3 12.12 -18.33 2.58
C ALA A 3 10.78 -18.53 1.88
N LYS A 4 9.72 -17.85 2.31
CA LYS A 4 8.46 -17.82 1.54
C LYS A 4 8.73 -17.04 0.27
N SER A 5 8.51 -17.64 -0.90
CA SER A 5 8.62 -16.93 -2.17
C SER A 5 7.43 -15.99 -2.33
N ILE A 6 7.68 -14.68 -2.23
CA ILE A 6 6.68 -13.65 -2.50
C ILE A 6 6.51 -13.59 -4.03
N ASN A 7 5.40 -14.12 -4.55
CA ASN A 7 5.14 -14.12 -6.00
C ASN A 7 4.44 -12.85 -6.49
N LYS A 8 3.62 -12.18 -5.64
CA LYS A 8 2.90 -10.95 -5.96
C LYS A 8 2.64 -10.11 -4.71
N LEU A 9 2.63 -8.78 -4.88
CA LEU A 9 2.33 -7.85 -3.77
C LEU A 9 0.83 -7.63 -3.56
N GLN A 10 -0.01 -7.87 -4.55
CA GLN A 10 -1.47 -7.69 -4.46
C GLN A 10 -2.21 -8.97 -4.84
N LEU A 11 -3.49 -9.03 -4.46
CA LEU A 11 -4.41 -10.12 -4.78
C LEU A 11 -5.25 -9.71 -6.00
N ASP A 12 -4.64 -9.74 -7.18
CA ASP A 12 -5.22 -9.23 -8.43
C ASP A 12 -6.58 -9.85 -8.78
N ASN A 13 -6.80 -11.09 -8.33
CA ASN A 13 -8.06 -11.81 -8.52
C ASN A 13 -9.24 -11.17 -7.75
N LEU A 14 -8.98 -10.24 -6.82
CA LEU A 14 -10.00 -9.50 -6.08
C LEU A 14 -10.27 -8.10 -6.64
N PHE A 15 -9.49 -7.64 -7.63
CA PHE A 15 -9.63 -6.28 -8.15
C PHE A 15 -11.03 -6.00 -8.71
N PRO A 16 -11.69 -6.92 -9.46
CA PRO A 16 -13.05 -6.68 -9.97
C PRO A 16 -14.07 -6.39 -8.87
N GLU A 17 -13.98 -7.06 -7.73
CA GLU A 17 -14.86 -6.88 -6.58
C GLU A 17 -14.61 -5.52 -5.91
N PHE A 18 -13.36 -5.14 -5.72
CA PHE A 18 -13.00 -3.82 -5.19
C PHE A 18 -13.45 -2.69 -6.13
N ASP A 19 -13.26 -2.85 -7.45
CA ASP A 19 -13.72 -1.89 -8.46
C ASP A 19 -15.23 -1.75 -8.47
N GLN A 20 -15.96 -2.86 -8.29
CA GLN A 20 -17.41 -2.82 -8.16
C GLN A 20 -17.84 -2.06 -6.91
N LEU A 21 -17.20 -2.33 -5.77
CA LEU A 21 -17.50 -1.65 -4.50
C LEU A 21 -17.17 -0.16 -4.56
N GLN A 22 -16.04 0.22 -5.18
CA GLN A 22 -15.67 1.62 -5.38
C GLN A 22 -16.73 2.38 -6.18
N LYS A 23 -17.35 1.75 -7.19
CA LYS A 23 -18.44 2.37 -7.97
C LYS A 23 -19.74 2.55 -7.18
N ILE A 24 -20.02 1.67 -6.21
CA ILE A 24 -21.27 1.70 -5.43
C ILE A 24 -21.13 2.65 -4.23
N TYR A 25 -19.99 2.60 -3.53
CA TYR A 25 -19.82 3.24 -2.23
C TYR A 25 -18.73 4.33 -2.21
N GLY A 26 -17.83 4.33 -3.20
CA GLY A 26 -16.72 5.26 -3.28
C GLY A 26 -17.04 6.52 -4.10
N ASP A 27 -16.04 7.38 -4.23
CA ASP A 27 -16.08 8.53 -5.13
C ASP A 27 -15.90 8.05 -6.58
N PRO A 28 -16.84 8.35 -7.51
CA PRO A 28 -16.73 7.96 -8.92
C PRO A 28 -15.54 8.57 -9.67
N GLY A 29 -14.95 9.65 -9.17
CA GLY A 29 -13.76 10.28 -9.73
C GLY A 29 -12.44 9.61 -9.31
N LEU A 30 -12.50 8.63 -8.41
CA LEU A 30 -11.34 7.93 -7.86
C LEU A 30 -11.41 6.44 -8.18
N ASN A 31 -10.23 5.84 -8.36
CA ASN A 31 -10.08 4.40 -8.55
C ASN A 31 -9.92 3.69 -7.20
N ALA A 32 -10.25 2.40 -7.19
CA ALA A 32 -10.11 1.56 -6.02
C ALA A 32 -8.65 1.47 -5.57
N ILE A 33 -8.45 1.34 -4.26
CA ILE A 33 -7.17 1.01 -3.66
C ILE A 33 -7.29 -0.39 -3.08
N TYR A 34 -6.40 -1.27 -3.48
CA TYR A 34 -6.40 -2.67 -3.06
C TYR A 34 -5.43 -2.89 -1.91
N GLY A 35 -5.51 -4.05 -1.27
CA GLY A 35 -4.48 -4.44 -0.30
C GLY A 35 -3.14 -4.76 -0.97
N ALA A 36 -2.05 -4.57 -0.22
CA ALA A 36 -0.70 -4.83 -0.70
C ALA A 36 0.26 -5.30 0.42
N GLY A 37 1.27 -6.08 0.03
CA GLY A 37 2.32 -6.61 0.91
C GLY A 37 2.52 -8.11 0.72
N CYS A 38 2.71 -8.84 1.82
CA CYS A 38 2.84 -10.30 1.81
C CYS A 38 1.48 -10.97 1.55
N THR A 39 1.28 -11.46 0.33
CA THR A 39 0.03 -12.12 -0.09
C THR A 39 -0.04 -13.60 0.29
N LEU A 40 1.09 -14.20 0.67
CA LEU A 40 1.18 -15.61 1.03
C LEU A 40 1.53 -15.75 2.52
N GLU A 41 0.53 -16.13 3.31
CA GLU A 41 0.66 -16.39 4.75
C GLU A 41 1.38 -15.25 5.51
N PRO A 42 0.83 -14.01 5.50
CA PRO A 42 1.40 -12.93 6.29
C PRO A 42 1.39 -13.28 7.79
N ASN A 43 2.43 -12.89 8.52
CA ASN A 43 2.46 -12.99 9.97
C ASN A 43 1.64 -11.88 10.63
N LEU A 44 1.44 -10.76 9.92
CA LEU A 44 0.67 -9.61 10.39
C LEU A 44 -0.15 -9.03 9.23
N MET A 45 -1.46 -8.89 9.45
CA MET A 45 -2.35 -8.15 8.57
C MET A 45 -2.86 -6.91 9.30
N MET A 46 -2.71 -5.75 8.68
CA MET A 46 -3.22 -4.49 9.20
C MET A 46 -4.37 -3.99 8.32
N ILE A 47 -5.47 -3.65 8.96
CA ILE A 47 -6.67 -3.13 8.30
C ILE A 47 -6.89 -1.71 8.81
N PHE A 48 -6.96 -0.76 7.88
CA PHE A 48 -7.19 0.65 8.20
C PHE A 48 -8.35 1.24 7.42
N MET A 49 -8.92 2.33 7.91
CA MET A 49 -9.69 3.25 7.08
C MET A 49 -8.71 4.24 6.44
N ASN A 50 -8.49 4.13 5.14
CA ASN A 50 -7.57 5.03 4.43
C ASN A 50 -8.31 6.31 4.01
N PRO A 51 -7.72 7.53 4.14
CA PRO A 51 -8.23 8.70 3.46
C PRO A 51 -8.03 8.55 1.94
N THR A 52 -8.95 7.85 1.27
CA THR A 52 -8.90 7.51 -0.17
C THR A 52 -8.50 8.70 -1.04
N GLY A 53 -9.14 9.87 -0.88
CA GLY A 53 -8.83 11.07 -1.68
C GLY A 53 -7.46 11.71 -1.42
N ARG A 54 -6.77 11.38 -0.32
CA ARG A 54 -5.38 11.82 -0.07
C ARG A 54 -4.35 10.77 -0.48
N ASN A 55 -4.80 9.55 -0.82
CA ASN A 55 -3.92 8.53 -1.33
C ASN A 55 -3.72 8.74 -2.84
N ILE A 56 -2.49 8.98 -3.27
CA ILE A 56 -2.15 9.18 -4.68
C ILE A 56 -2.52 7.98 -5.56
N ALA A 57 -2.56 6.76 -5.02
CA ALA A 57 -2.99 5.56 -5.73
C ALA A 57 -4.49 5.53 -6.07
N SER A 58 -5.31 6.44 -5.51
CA SER A 58 -6.70 6.62 -5.94
C SER A 58 -6.83 7.43 -7.23
N ASN A 59 -5.78 8.16 -7.63
CA ASN A 59 -5.80 8.97 -8.84
C ASN A 59 -5.98 8.05 -10.06
N PRO A 60 -6.91 8.36 -10.99
CA PRO A 60 -7.09 7.59 -12.21
C PRO A 60 -5.82 7.47 -13.05
N ASN A 61 -4.97 8.49 -13.05
CA ASN A 61 -3.72 8.55 -13.82
C ASN A 61 -2.54 7.84 -13.13
N TRP A 62 -2.70 7.33 -11.92
CA TRP A 62 -1.67 6.53 -11.26
C TRP A 62 -1.53 5.16 -11.95
N ALA A 63 -0.35 4.85 -12.46
CA ALA A 63 -0.07 3.59 -13.17
C ALA A 63 0.67 2.55 -12.33
N GLY A 64 1.19 2.94 -11.15
CA GLY A 64 1.84 2.03 -10.21
C GLY A 64 0.89 1.24 -9.32
N LEU A 65 1.47 0.63 -8.29
CA LEU A 65 0.77 -0.13 -7.27
C LEU A 65 -0.40 0.67 -6.66
N ARG A 66 -1.64 0.16 -6.74
CA ARG A 66 -2.80 0.79 -6.11
C ARG A 66 -2.92 0.28 -4.67
N ALA A 67 -2.05 0.78 -3.81
CA ALA A 67 -1.89 0.31 -2.44
C ALA A 67 -2.24 1.36 -1.38
N PRO A 68 -2.52 0.96 -0.13
CA PRO A 68 -2.95 1.88 0.92
C PRO A 68 -1.90 2.94 1.25
N TRP A 69 -2.35 4.10 1.72
CA TRP A 69 -1.53 5.15 2.33
C TRP A 69 -0.39 5.79 1.50
N LEU A 70 -0.25 5.48 0.21
CA LEU A 70 0.74 6.13 -0.66
C LEU A 70 0.44 7.64 -0.74
N GLY A 71 1.48 8.48 -0.65
CA GLY A 71 1.30 9.94 -0.60
C GLY A 71 0.88 10.49 0.77
N THR A 72 0.76 9.65 1.81
CA THR A 72 0.49 10.10 3.19
C THR A 72 1.71 9.86 4.08
N LYS A 73 1.77 10.45 5.29
CA LYS A 73 2.95 10.33 6.19
C LYS A 73 2.68 9.60 7.52
N ASN A 74 1.45 9.65 8.03
CA ASN A 74 1.15 9.24 9.40
C ASN A 74 1.41 7.75 9.65
N ILE A 75 0.98 6.88 8.73
CA ILE A 75 1.15 5.44 8.94
C ILE A 75 2.63 5.03 8.87
N TRP A 76 3.40 5.63 7.97
CA TRP A 76 4.82 5.29 7.79
C TRP A 76 5.64 5.63 9.03
N LYS A 77 5.29 6.71 9.74
CA LYS A 77 5.88 7.05 11.04
C LYS A 77 5.58 6.01 12.12
N ILE A 78 4.39 5.40 12.10
CA ILE A 78 4.03 4.32 13.04
C ILE A 78 4.84 3.07 12.70
N LEU A 79 4.88 2.68 11.43
CA LEU A 79 5.61 1.49 10.99
C LEU A 79 7.12 1.61 11.21
N HIS A 80 7.69 2.82 11.05
CA HIS A 80 9.07 3.12 11.41
C HIS A 80 9.33 2.93 12.91
N LYS A 81 8.47 3.48 13.77
CA LYS A 81 8.57 3.31 15.24
C LYS A 81 8.44 1.86 15.73
N LEU A 82 7.87 0.99 14.90
CA LEU A 82 7.72 -0.44 15.17
C LEU A 82 8.84 -1.27 14.53
N ASP A 83 9.89 -0.63 14.00
CA ASP A 83 10.99 -1.27 13.26
C ASP A 83 10.53 -2.10 12.04
N LEU A 84 9.37 -1.75 11.48
CA LEU A 84 8.80 -2.40 10.29
C LEU A 84 9.29 -1.75 9.00
N ILE A 85 9.82 -0.52 9.07
CA ILE A 85 10.48 0.21 7.99
C ILE A 85 11.76 0.81 8.58
N ASP A 86 12.88 0.73 7.86
CA ASP A 86 14.16 1.27 8.33
C ASP A 86 14.28 2.80 8.16
N ASP A 87 15.30 3.39 8.78
CA ASP A 87 15.59 4.82 8.69
C ASP A 87 15.80 5.29 7.25
N THR A 88 16.40 4.47 6.39
CA THR A 88 16.75 4.86 5.01
C THR A 88 15.48 5.08 4.19
N LEU A 89 14.57 4.11 4.23
CA LEU A 89 13.29 4.17 3.54
C LEU A 89 12.35 5.20 4.18
N PHE A 90 12.29 5.25 5.52
CA PHE A 90 11.45 6.23 6.22
C PHE A 90 11.87 7.67 5.92
N ASN A 91 13.17 7.99 5.97
CA ASN A 91 13.66 9.34 5.68
C ASN A 91 13.35 9.78 4.25
N ARG A 92 13.32 8.86 3.28
CA ARG A 92 12.91 9.16 1.89
C ARG A 92 11.42 9.48 1.83
N ILE A 93 10.59 8.69 2.49
CA ILE A 93 9.12 8.87 2.54
C ILE A 93 8.73 10.15 3.30
N ASP A 94 9.42 10.49 4.40
CA ASP A 94 9.07 11.65 5.21
C ASP A 94 9.39 12.98 4.50
N ARG A 95 10.42 12.97 3.66
CA ARG A 95 10.89 14.16 2.90
C ARG A 95 10.20 14.35 1.56
N ILE A 96 9.62 13.31 0.98
CA ILE A 96 8.98 13.42 -0.33
C ILE A 96 7.61 14.10 -0.18
N GLU A 97 7.30 15.01 -1.10
CA GLU A 97 5.94 15.55 -1.24
C GLU A 97 5.02 14.49 -1.83
N SER A 98 3.73 14.58 -1.52
CA SER A 98 2.74 13.57 -1.93
C SER A 98 2.73 13.35 -3.44
N GLU A 99 2.82 14.42 -4.22
CA GLU A 99 2.79 14.42 -5.69
C GLU A 99 4.08 13.84 -6.30
N CYS A 100 5.17 13.78 -5.55
CA CYS A 100 6.46 13.28 -6.01
C CYS A 100 6.63 11.77 -5.80
N TRP A 101 5.64 11.08 -5.21
CA TRP A 101 5.67 9.63 -5.10
C TRP A 101 5.80 8.96 -6.47
N THR A 102 6.63 7.91 -6.53
CA THR A 102 6.88 7.17 -7.76
C THR A 102 6.45 5.71 -7.61
N GLU A 103 6.20 5.06 -8.74
CA GLU A 103 5.87 3.64 -8.79
C GLU A 103 6.98 2.80 -8.14
N VAL A 104 8.25 3.13 -8.45
CA VAL A 104 9.43 2.48 -7.89
C VAL A 104 9.49 2.59 -6.36
N LEU A 105 9.26 3.79 -5.80
CA LEU A 105 9.24 3.96 -4.34
C LEU A 105 8.10 3.17 -3.71
N SER A 106 6.94 3.14 -4.36
CA SER A 106 5.76 2.41 -3.88
C SER A 106 6.00 0.90 -3.86
N GLU A 107 6.62 0.36 -4.91
CA GLU A 107 7.01 -1.05 -4.98
C GLU A 107 8.09 -1.40 -3.96
N GLU A 108 9.12 -0.58 -3.80
CA GLU A 108 10.19 -0.79 -2.81
C GLU A 108 9.62 -0.84 -1.38
N LEU A 109 8.72 0.07 -1.06
CA LEU A 109 8.05 0.13 0.24
C LEU A 109 7.25 -1.14 0.51
N TYR A 110 6.38 -1.55 -0.42
CA TYR A 110 5.53 -2.71 -0.23
C TYR A 110 6.30 -4.05 -0.32
N ASN A 111 7.40 -4.11 -1.06
CA ASN A 111 8.34 -5.23 -1.00
C ASN A 111 9.01 -5.33 0.37
N THR A 112 9.42 -4.21 0.97
CA THR A 112 10.02 -4.19 2.32
C THR A 112 9.04 -4.74 3.36
N LEU A 113 7.77 -4.34 3.29
CA LEU A 113 6.72 -4.88 4.15
C LEU A 113 6.47 -6.37 3.88
N ALA A 114 6.45 -6.77 2.61
CA ALA A 114 6.23 -8.16 2.23
C ALA A 114 7.36 -9.08 2.73
N GLN A 115 8.62 -8.64 2.68
CA GLN A 115 9.79 -9.35 3.22
C GLN A 115 9.72 -9.53 4.75
N LYS A 116 8.99 -8.66 5.45
CA LYS A 116 8.67 -8.79 6.88
C LYS A 116 7.37 -9.55 7.13
N TYR A 117 6.78 -10.16 6.11
CA TYR A 117 5.52 -10.91 6.16
C TYR A 117 4.31 -10.07 6.60
N ILE A 118 4.25 -8.82 6.15
CA ILE A 118 3.19 -7.87 6.49
C ILE A 118 2.29 -7.63 5.29
N TYR A 119 0.98 -7.63 5.52
CA TYR A 119 -0.03 -7.23 4.54
C TYR A 119 -0.84 -6.05 5.05
N ILE A 120 -1.08 -5.05 4.21
CA ILE A 120 -1.92 -3.88 4.54
C ILE A 120 -3.12 -3.85 3.61
N LEU A 121 -4.30 -3.71 4.18
CA LEU A 121 -5.57 -3.53 3.48
C LEU A 121 -6.25 -2.25 3.99
N GLN A 122 -7.09 -1.66 3.15
CA GLN A 122 -8.05 -0.65 3.58
C GLN A 122 -9.50 -1.13 3.44
N ILE A 123 -10.37 -0.59 4.28
CA ILE A 123 -11.83 -0.67 4.17
C ILE A 123 -12.42 0.69 3.82
#